data_AF-A0A1F9B2G6-F1
#
_entry.id   AF-A0A1F9B2G6-F1
#
_cell.length_a   1.000
_cell.length_b   1.000
_cell.length_c   1.000
_cell.angle_alpha   90.00
_cell.angle_beta   90.00
_cell.angle_gamma   90.00
#
_symmetry.space_group_name_H-M   'P 1'
#
loop_
_entity.id
_entity.type
_entity.pdbx_description
1 polymer ?
#
loop_
_entity_poly.entity_id
_entity_poly.type
_entity_poly.pdbx_seq_one_letter_code
_entity_poly.pdbx_strand_id
1 'polypeptide(L)'
;MERKCLCKKRPCRVCGKWFTPNPRLGYRQQTCGGMECQRKWHARKCAEWNRKNRAYFREIYLRGRLESFGSGPPAKSSSPGSSGRINDPPRRSSPLDLPQEVIQEVIEVKQFIIIEYIVRLLIRGVQEVIHTQLVDKQREIRRLPLSSISRGDSQNPP
;
A
#
# COMPACT_ATOMS: atom_id res chain seq x y z
N MET A 1 38.80 -3.82 26.71
CA MET A 1 38.91 -4.85 25.67
C MET A 1 38.09 -4.44 24.46
N GLU A 2 38.72 -3.81 23.48
CA GLU A 2 38.08 -3.27 22.29
C GLU A 2 37.85 -4.41 21.29
N ARG A 3 36.60 -4.89 21.15
CA ARG A 3 36.27 -5.94 20.19
C ARG A 3 36.33 -5.34 18.79
N LYS A 4 37.47 -5.49 18.11
CA LYS A 4 37.57 -5.33 16.65
C LYS A 4 36.70 -6.41 16.00
N CYS A 5 35.42 -6.11 15.79
CA CYS A 5 34.57 -6.87 14.87
C CYS A 5 35.13 -6.65 13.46
N LEU A 6 36.02 -7.55 13.03
CA LEU A 6 36.52 -7.64 11.65
C LEU A 6 35.33 -7.94 10.74
N CYS A 7 34.67 -6.88 10.27
CA CYS A 7 33.55 -6.99 9.37
C CYS A 7 34.05 -7.51 8.03
N LYS A 8 33.79 -8.78 7.74
CA LYS A 8 34.14 -9.40 6.46
C LYS A 8 33.53 -8.58 5.31
N LYS A 9 34.29 -8.45 4.21
CA LYS A 9 33.77 -7.83 2.98
C LYS A 9 32.55 -8.60 2.48
N ARG A 10 31.61 -7.89 1.88
CA ARG A 10 30.40 -8.48 1.29
C ARG A 10 29.86 -7.62 0.14
N PRO A 11 29.06 -8.20 -0.77
CA PRO A 11 28.42 -7.43 -1.83
C PRO A 11 27.26 -6.57 -1.30
N CYS A 12 27.07 -5.40 -1.90
CA CYS A 12 25.91 -4.53 -1.67
C CYS A 12 24.63 -5.17 -2.22
N ARG A 13 23.54 -5.20 -1.43
CA ARG A 13 22.24 -5.76 -1.87
C ARG A 13 21.51 -4.97 -2.96
N VAL A 14 22.04 -3.82 -3.37
CA VAL A 14 21.44 -2.97 -4.40
C VAL A 14 22.29 -2.95 -5.68
N CYS A 15 23.59 -2.70 -5.57
CA CYS A 15 24.49 -2.58 -6.73
C CYS A 15 25.50 -3.73 -6.88
N GLY A 16 25.53 -4.70 -5.97
CA GLY A 16 26.43 -5.86 -6.03
C GLY A 16 27.90 -5.59 -5.69
N LYS A 17 28.35 -4.34 -5.67
CA LYS A 17 29.75 -3.97 -5.34
C LYS A 17 30.16 -4.49 -3.96
N TRP A 18 31.34 -5.09 -3.88
CA TRP A 18 31.95 -5.52 -2.62
C TRP A 18 32.35 -4.32 -1.77
N PHE A 19 31.97 -4.31 -0.49
CA PHE A 19 32.32 -3.26 0.45
C PHE A 19 32.63 -3.85 1.83
N THR A 20 33.37 -3.10 2.63
CA THR A 20 33.63 -3.40 4.04
C THR A 20 32.61 -2.65 4.89
N PRO A 21 31.73 -3.32 5.64
CA PRO A 21 30.77 -2.66 6.52
C PRO A 21 31.46 -1.87 7.64
N ASN A 22 30.82 -0.80 8.09
CA ASN A 22 31.28 -0.05 9.25
C ASN A 22 31.25 -0.97 10.49
N PRO A 23 32.34 -1.06 11.28
CA PRO A 23 32.40 -1.89 12.48
C PRO A 23 31.25 -1.68 13.48
N ARG A 24 30.72 -0.45 13.59
CA ARG A 24 29.58 -0.14 14.47
C ARG A 24 28.27 -0.76 13.99
N LEU A 25 28.08 -0.85 12.67
CA LEU A 25 26.86 -1.38 12.06
C LEU A 25 26.97 -2.88 11.76
N GLY A 26 28.18 -3.36 11.47
CA GLY A 26 28.49 -4.77 11.23
C GLY A 26 27.56 -5.42 10.21
N TYR A 27 26.82 -6.43 10.66
CA TYR A 27 25.88 -7.17 9.83
C TYR A 27 24.64 -6.35 9.42
N ARG A 28 24.29 -5.27 10.15
CA ARG A 28 23.10 -4.44 9.89
C ARG A 28 23.24 -3.58 8.63
N GLN A 29 24.45 -3.16 8.26
CA GLN A 29 24.66 -2.37 7.06
C GLN A 29 24.54 -3.24 5.79
N GLN A 30 23.39 -3.22 5.13
CA GLN A 30 23.14 -4.06 3.94
C GLN A 30 23.61 -3.46 2.61
N THR A 31 24.01 -2.19 2.61
CA THR A 31 24.36 -1.43 1.41
C THR A 31 25.76 -0.82 1.53
N CYS A 32 26.41 -0.59 0.38
CA CYS A 32 27.76 -0.02 0.31
C CYS A 32 27.93 1.40 0.88
N GLY A 33 26.83 2.10 1.21
CA GLY A 33 26.86 3.44 1.79
C GLY A 33 26.58 4.57 0.81
N GLY A 34 26.56 4.30 -0.51
CA GLY A 34 26.14 5.28 -1.50
C GLY A 34 24.67 5.68 -1.31
N MET A 35 24.37 6.98 -1.43
CA MET A 35 23.02 7.54 -1.19
C MET A 35 21.94 6.86 -2.02
N GLU A 36 22.21 6.56 -3.28
CA GLU A 36 21.23 5.86 -4.13
C GLU A 36 20.92 4.45 -3.62
N CYS A 37 21.95 3.71 -3.19
CA CYS A 37 21.78 2.36 -2.66
C CYS A 37 21.03 2.39 -1.33
N GLN A 38 21.33 3.35 -0.46
CA GLN A 38 20.62 3.55 0.80
C GLN A 38 19.15 3.91 0.56
N ARG A 39 18.87 4.85 -0.36
CA ARG A 39 17.49 5.25 -0.70
C ARG A 39 16.69 4.09 -1.27
N LYS A 40 17.24 3.33 -2.22
CA LYS A 40 16.60 2.14 -2.79
C LYS A 40 16.35 1.08 -1.72
N TRP A 41 17.31 0.85 -0.83
CA TRP A 41 17.16 -0.10 0.27
C TRP A 41 16.11 0.34 1.29
N HIS A 42 16.12 1.62 1.67
CA HIS A 42 15.12 2.22 2.54
C HIS A 42 13.72 2.10 1.93
N ALA A 43 13.53 2.46 0.66
CA ALA A 43 12.25 2.32 -0.04
C ALA A 43 11.75 0.86 -0.03
N ARG A 44 12.63 -0.11 -0.32
CA ARG A 44 12.29 -1.55 -0.25
C ARG A 44 11.88 -1.97 1.16
N LYS A 45 12.60 -1.51 2.19
CA LYS A 45 12.31 -1.86 3.59
C LYS A 45 11.06 -1.17 4.13
N CYS A 46 10.82 0.08 3.77
CA CYS A 46 9.57 0.78 4.06
C CYS A 46 8.40 0.08 3.37
N ALA A 47 8.51 -0.31 2.10
CA ALA A 47 7.45 -1.06 1.42
C ALA A 47 7.17 -2.42 2.10
N GLU A 48 8.22 -3.16 2.48
CA GLU A 48 8.07 -4.43 3.21
C GLU A 48 7.40 -4.22 4.57
N TRP A 49 7.83 -3.20 5.32
CA TRP A 49 7.28 -2.87 6.62
C TRP A 49 5.81 -2.40 6.50
N ASN A 50 5.51 -1.54 5.52
CA ASN A 50 4.15 -1.08 5.23
C ASN A 50 3.21 -2.22 4.86
N ARG A 51 3.71 -3.21 4.11
CA ARG A 51 2.92 -4.40 3.76
C ARG A 51 2.63 -5.27 4.97
N LYS A 52 3.60 -5.45 5.87
CA LYS A 52 3.44 -6.25 7.10
C LYS A 52 2.57 -5.54 8.15
N ASN A 53 2.66 -4.21 8.24
CA ASN A 53 1.99 -3.40 9.26
C ASN A 53 0.82 -2.61 8.69
N ARG A 54 0.05 -3.20 7.76
CA ARG A 54 -1.14 -2.54 7.19
C ARG A 54 -2.13 -2.10 8.28
N ALA A 55 -2.33 -2.91 9.32
CA ALA A 55 -3.23 -2.60 10.43
C ALA A 55 -2.81 -1.33 11.21
N TYR A 56 -1.52 -1.19 11.51
CA TYR A 56 -0.98 0.00 12.19
C TYR A 56 -1.35 1.31 11.47
N PHE A 57 -1.17 1.35 10.15
CA PHE A 57 -1.53 2.54 9.37
C PHE A 57 -3.04 2.79 9.28
N ARG A 58 -3.84 1.72 9.26
CA ARG A 58 -5.31 1.81 9.29
C ARG A 58 -5.80 2.46 10.58
N GLU A 59 -5.23 2.05 11.71
CA GLU A 59 -5.55 2.61 13.03
C GLU A 59 -5.16 4.08 13.14
N ILE A 60 -3.93 4.44 12.73
CA ILE A 60 -3.48 5.84 12.72
C ILE A 60 -4.39 6.70 11.84
N TYR A 61 -4.72 6.21 10.65
CA TYR A 61 -5.61 6.92 9.73
C TYR A 61 -7.00 7.13 10.33
N LEU A 62 -7.60 6.08 10.89
CA LEU A 62 -8.95 6.17 11.48
C LEU A 62 -8.96 7.09 12.70
N ARG A 63 -7.95 7.00 13.57
CA ARG A 63 -7.80 7.87 14.74
C ARG A 63 -7.73 9.34 14.35
N GLY A 64 -6.82 9.70 13.44
CA GLY A 64 -6.67 11.10 12.99
C GLY A 64 -7.93 11.63 12.31
N ARG A 65 -8.65 10.76 11.57
CA ARG A 65 -9.93 11.12 10.97
C ARG A 65 -11.03 11.31 12.02
N LEU A 66 -11.07 10.53 13.11
CA LEU A 66 -12.05 10.74 14.18
C LEU A 66 -11.76 11.99 15.02
N GLU A 67 -10.48 12.30 15.24
CA GLU A 67 -10.05 13.50 16.00
C GLU A 67 -10.40 14.79 15.26
N SER A 68 -10.20 14.83 13.93
CA SER A 68 -10.48 16.01 13.10
C SER A 68 -11.94 16.46 13.09
N PHE A 69 -12.89 15.56 13.39
CA PHE A 69 -14.32 15.85 13.51
C PHE A 69 -14.79 15.95 14.96
N GLY A 70 -13.93 15.60 15.93
CA GLY A 70 -14.21 15.69 17.37
C GLY A 70 -13.70 16.99 18.01
N SER A 71 -12.72 17.65 17.40
CA SER A 71 -12.30 18.99 17.78
C SER A 71 -13.30 20.00 17.22
N GLY A 72 -14.09 20.63 18.09
CA GLY A 72 -14.91 21.80 17.77
C GLY A 72 -14.07 22.93 17.15
N PRO A 73 -14.71 24.00 16.63
CA PRO A 73 -14.02 25.03 15.86
C PRO A 73 -12.81 25.56 16.64
N PRO A 74 -11.62 25.64 16.02
CA PRO A 74 -10.43 26.09 16.73
C PRO A 74 -10.63 27.52 17.19
N ALA A 75 -10.58 27.72 18.51
CA ALA A 75 -10.36 29.04 19.08
C ALA A 75 -9.11 29.63 18.41
N LYS A 76 -9.30 30.77 17.76
CA LYS A 76 -8.29 31.49 16.99
C LYS A 76 -7.11 31.83 17.91
N SER A 77 -6.00 31.10 17.78
CA SER A 77 -4.68 31.58 18.19
C SER A 77 -3.83 31.76 16.94
N SER A 78 -3.75 33.01 16.52
CA SER A 78 -2.93 33.52 15.43
C SER A 78 -1.45 33.27 15.70
N SER A 79 -0.72 32.68 14.75
CA SER A 79 0.61 33.14 14.33
C SER A 79 1.01 32.52 12.99
N PRO A 80 1.83 33.22 12.17
CA PRO A 80 1.92 32.99 10.73
C PRO A 80 3.24 32.32 10.31
N GLY A 81 3.17 31.57 9.20
CA GLY A 81 4.33 31.24 8.38
C GLY A 81 4.73 29.77 8.39
N SER A 82 4.17 28.98 7.47
CA SER A 82 4.96 28.12 6.58
C SER A 82 4.03 27.44 5.58
N SER A 83 4.33 27.65 4.30
CA SER A 83 3.64 27.14 3.13
C SER A 83 3.59 25.61 3.09
N GLY A 84 2.40 25.08 2.80
CA GLY A 84 2.18 23.67 2.51
C GLY A 84 0.78 23.22 2.92
N ARG A 85 -0.28 23.78 2.32
CA ARG A 85 -1.63 23.26 2.50
C ARG A 85 -1.77 21.93 1.75
N ILE A 86 -1.30 20.84 2.38
CA ILE A 86 -1.78 19.48 2.13
C ILE A 86 -2.74 19.16 3.29
N ASN A 87 -3.87 19.85 3.39
CA ASN A 87 -4.84 19.60 4.46
C ASN A 87 -6.28 19.55 3.98
N ASP A 88 -6.53 19.49 2.68
CA ASP A 88 -7.81 18.96 2.20
C ASP A 88 -7.61 17.47 1.90
N PRO A 89 -8.11 16.55 2.75
CA PRO A 89 -8.16 15.16 2.36
C PRO A 89 -8.95 15.10 1.04
N PRO A 90 -8.47 14.37 0.02
CA PRO A 90 -9.20 14.27 -1.23
C PRO A 90 -10.62 13.83 -0.88
N ARG A 91 -11.61 14.68 -1.19
CA ARG A 91 -13.05 14.33 -1.19
C ARG A 91 -13.23 13.23 -2.21
N ARG A 92 -12.80 12.01 -1.87
CA ARG A 92 -13.18 10.81 -2.58
C ARG A 92 -14.64 10.66 -2.27
N SER A 93 -15.46 10.74 -3.31
CA SER A 93 -16.86 10.36 -3.33
C SER A 93 -17.03 9.15 -2.40
N SER A 94 -17.87 9.29 -1.40
CA SER A 94 -18.30 8.17 -0.57
C SER A 94 -18.79 7.09 -1.53
N PRO A 95 -18.31 5.83 -1.42
CA PRO A 95 -18.80 4.75 -2.28
C PRO A 95 -20.27 4.42 -2.00
N LEU A 96 -20.77 4.96 -0.90
CA LEU A 96 -22.16 4.98 -0.51
C LEU A 96 -22.69 6.36 -0.93
N ASP A 97 -23.41 6.43 -2.03
CA ASP A 97 -24.12 7.63 -2.49
C ASP A 97 -25.34 7.85 -1.58
N LEU A 98 -25.06 8.10 -0.29
CA LEU A 98 -26.05 8.16 0.78
C LEU A 98 -26.30 9.63 1.19
N PRO A 99 -27.54 10.00 1.56
CA PRO A 99 -27.86 11.33 2.09
C PRO A 99 -27.10 11.57 3.40
N GLN A 100 -25.95 12.23 3.29
CA GLN A 100 -25.00 12.36 4.39
C GLN A 100 -25.56 13.25 5.51
N GLU A 101 -26.39 14.24 5.18
CA GLU A 101 -27.02 15.13 6.16
C GLU A 101 -27.98 14.37 7.07
N VAL A 102 -28.92 13.61 6.49
CA VAL A 102 -29.95 12.85 7.24
C VAL A 102 -29.31 11.79 8.14
N ILE A 103 -28.25 11.14 7.66
CA ILE A 103 -27.58 10.10 8.45
C ILE A 103 -26.82 10.71 9.63
N GLN A 104 -26.19 11.87 9.46
CA GLN A 104 -25.49 12.56 10.57
C GLN A 104 -26.45 13.11 11.63
N GLU A 105 -27.69 13.41 11.26
CA GLU A 105 -28.74 13.81 12.21
C GLU A 105 -29.18 12.66 13.12
N VAL A 106 -29.26 11.44 12.57
CA VAL A 106 -29.71 10.23 13.29
C VAL A 106 -28.56 9.49 13.96
N ILE A 107 -27.35 9.59 13.42
CA ILE A 107 -26.15 8.83 13.80
C ILE A 107 -25.02 9.82 14.11
N GLU A 108 -24.29 9.62 15.20
CA GLU A 108 -23.12 10.45 15.51
C GLU A 108 -22.09 10.41 14.35
N VAL A 109 -21.50 11.57 13.99
CA VAL A 109 -20.53 11.71 12.89
C VAL A 109 -19.39 10.69 12.97
N LYS A 110 -18.93 10.36 14.19
CA LYS A 110 -17.89 9.35 14.43
C LYS A 110 -18.32 7.95 13.99
N GLN A 111 -19.56 7.57 14.28
CA GLN A 111 -20.13 6.27 13.90
C GLN A 111 -20.27 6.19 12.38
N PHE A 112 -20.72 7.25 11.72
CA PHE A 112 -20.75 7.33 10.25
C PHE A 112 -19.36 7.12 9.63
N ILE A 113 -18.32 7.77 10.15
CA ILE A 113 -16.93 7.62 9.67
C ILE A 113 -16.46 6.16 9.81
N ILE A 114 -16.76 5.50 10.93
CA ILE A 114 -16.40 4.10 11.16
C ILE A 114 -17.10 3.19 10.14
N ILE A 115 -18.41 3.37 9.93
CA ILE A 115 -19.20 2.58 8.98
C ILE A 115 -18.67 2.78 7.55
N GLU A 116 -18.50 4.03 7.12
CA GLU A 116 -17.95 4.38 5.80
C GLU A 116 -16.58 3.73 5.58
N TYR A 117 -15.73 3.73 6.61
CA TYR A 117 -14.41 3.13 6.58
C TYR A 117 -14.46 1.60 6.42
N ILE A 118 -15.31 0.92 7.20
CA ILE A 118 -15.50 -0.54 7.11
C ILE A 118 -16.01 -0.93 5.73
N VAL A 119 -17.04 -0.24 5.22
CA VAL A 119 -17.59 -0.52 3.89
C VAL A 119 -16.53 -0.39 2.80
N ARG A 120 -15.70 0.67 2.85
CA ARG A 120 -14.56 0.82 1.92
C ARG A 120 -13.55 -0.32 2.02
N LEU A 121 -13.25 -0.81 3.23
CA LEU A 121 -12.35 -1.94 3.41
C LEU A 121 -12.93 -3.23 2.81
N LEU A 122 -14.23 -3.48 3.01
CA LEU A 122 -14.91 -4.65 2.46
C LEU A 122 -14.94 -4.61 0.93
N ILE A 123 -15.33 -3.48 0.33
CA ILE A 123 -15.35 -3.32 -1.13
C ILE A 123 -13.97 -3.59 -1.73
N ARG A 124 -12.90 -3.05 -1.12
CA ARG A 124 -11.52 -3.29 -1.58
C ARG A 124 -11.14 -4.77 -1.49
N GLY A 125 -11.49 -5.44 -0.39
CA GLY A 125 -11.21 -6.88 -0.23
C GLY A 125 -11.95 -7.72 -1.29
N VAL A 126 -13.22 -7.42 -1.54
CA VAL A 126 -14.01 -8.09 -2.58
C VAL A 126 -13.41 -7.86 -3.97
N GLN A 127 -13.02 -6.62 -4.30
CA GLN A 127 -12.36 -6.29 -5.57
C GLN A 127 -11.02 -7.04 -5.76
N GLU A 128 -10.20 -7.16 -4.71
CA GLU A 128 -8.95 -7.92 -4.76
C GLU A 128 -9.20 -9.40 -5.06
N VAL A 129 -10.22 -10.00 -4.44
CA VAL A 129 -10.61 -11.40 -4.69
C VAL A 129 -11.14 -11.59 -6.10
N ILE A 130 -12.07 -10.74 -6.56
CA ILE A 130 -12.62 -10.79 -7.92
C ILE A 130 -11.50 -10.67 -8.95
N HIS A 131 -10.59 -9.72 -8.78
CA HIS A 131 -9.46 -9.53 -9.70
C HIS A 131 -8.55 -10.76 -9.74
N THR A 132 -8.26 -11.37 -8.59
CA THR A 132 -7.47 -12.60 -8.51
C THR A 132 -8.14 -13.75 -9.26
N GLN A 133 -9.45 -13.96 -9.04
CA GLN A 133 -10.22 -14.97 -9.73
C GLN A 133 -10.28 -14.74 -11.25
N LEU A 134 -10.40 -13.49 -11.71
CA LEU A 134 -10.37 -13.16 -13.14
C LEU A 134 -9.02 -13.50 -13.77
N VAL A 135 -7.91 -13.18 -13.10
CA VAL A 135 -6.56 -13.52 -13.56
C VAL A 135 -6.37 -15.04 -13.64
N ASP A 136 -6.85 -15.79 -12.65
CA ASP A 136 -6.78 -17.25 -12.64
C ASP A 136 -7.60 -17.87 -13.77
N LYS A 137 -8.85 -17.42 -13.97
CA LYS A 137 -9.69 -17.84 -15.11
C LYS A 137 -9.04 -17.51 -16.45
N GLN A 138 -8.44 -16.33 -16.60
CA GLN A 138 -7.75 -15.94 -17.83
C GLN A 138 -6.51 -16.83 -18.08
N ARG A 139 -5.80 -17.22 -17.02
CA ARG A 139 -4.67 -18.16 -17.10
C ARG A 139 -5.14 -19.56 -17.49
N GLU A 140 -6.29 -19.99 -17.00
CA GLU A 140 -6.93 -21.27 -17.36
C GLU A 140 -7.33 -21.28 -18.84
N ILE A 141 -8.01 -20.24 -19.32
CA ILE A 141 -8.36 -20.08 -20.75
C ILE A 141 -7.11 -20.14 -21.64
N ARG A 142 -6.01 -19.47 -21.25
CA ARG A 142 -4.74 -19.51 -21.99
C ARG A 142 -4.03 -20.86 -21.98
N ARG A 143 -4.36 -21.73 -21.02
CA ARG A 143 -3.77 -23.07 -20.87
C ARG A 143 -4.59 -24.16 -21.54
N LEU A 144 -5.85 -23.90 -21.88
CA LEU A 144 -6.63 -24.81 -22.69
C LEU A 144 -6.01 -24.88 -24.09
N PRO A 145 -5.77 -26.08 -24.64
CA PRO A 145 -5.36 -26.19 -26.03
C PRO A 145 -6.44 -25.55 -26.90
N LEU A 146 -6.04 -24.77 -27.91
CA LEU A 146 -6.95 -24.43 -29.01
C LEU A 146 -7.37 -25.78 -29.62
N SER A 147 -8.49 -26.33 -29.18
CA SER A 147 -9.09 -27.50 -29.81
C SER A 147 -9.46 -27.06 -31.21
N SER A 148 -8.62 -27.50 -32.15
CA SER A 148 -8.78 -27.49 -33.60
C SER A 148 -10.24 -27.34 -34.03
N ILE A 149 -10.55 -26.18 -34.60
CA ILE A 149 -11.68 -26.05 -35.54
C ILE A 149 -11.26 -26.85 -36.78
N SER A 150 -11.39 -28.17 -36.71
CA SER A 150 -11.31 -29.06 -37.87
C SER A 150 -12.69 -29.09 -38.49
N ARG A 151 -12.95 -28.16 -39.41
CA ARG A 151 -13.96 -28.35 -40.45
C ARG A 151 -13.22 -28.97 -41.62
N GLY A 152 -13.22 -30.30 -41.66
CA GLY A 152 -12.56 -31.08 -42.70
C GLY A 152 -13.19 -30.81 -44.07
N ASP A 153 -12.34 -30.42 -45.02
CA ASP A 153 -12.68 -30.31 -46.43
C ASP A 153 -12.81 -31.71 -47.07
N SER A 154 -13.61 -31.74 -48.15
CA SER A 154 -13.52 -32.65 -49.31
C SER A 154 -13.94 -34.12 -49.15
N GLN A 155 -15.15 -34.44 -49.61
CA GLN A 155 -15.44 -35.73 -50.25
C GLN A 155 -15.83 -35.51 -51.71
N ASN A 156 -14.94 -35.90 -52.62
CA ASN A 156 -15.24 -36.12 -54.04
C ASN A 156 -15.43 -37.63 -54.27
N PRO A 157 -16.51 -38.05 -54.96
CA PRO A 157 -16.50 -39.32 -55.69
C PRO A 157 -17.21 -39.21 -57.08
N PRO A 158 -17.20 -40.26 -57.90
CA PRO A 158 -16.11 -41.16 -58.31
C PRO A 158 -15.62 -40.90 -59.75
#